data_AF-A0A7R9CJS7-F1
#
_entry.id   AF-A0A7R9CJS7-F1
#
_cell.length_a   1.000
_cell.length_b   1.000
_cell.length_c   1.000
_cell.angle_alpha   90.00
_cell.angle_beta   90.00
_cell.angle_gamma   90.00
#
_symmetry.space_group_name_H-M   'P 1'
#
loop_
_entity.id
_entity.type
_entity.pdbx_description
1 polymer ?
#
loop_
_entity_poly.entity_id
_entity_poly.type
_entity_poly.pdbx_seq_one_letter_code
_entity_poly.pdbx_strand_id
1 'polypeptide(L)'
;MALLAIALVVLSSTTEDGEIEVRISIKFDHGGSDSAGELEAGPFEVDVEHDSTVCDGRETVKMIASITAPPRRAGLGYRLFPGVGYYKLHAEAKKWDDARRACTEEGSHLAIVNSEEESKALQKLLESESKTSFALIGFHDLFTEGSFVTIFGQPLKESGFYRWSSAKEPNNLGQEPGEDCGSIHKNGGLNDFNCNAHLPFICELPQ
;
A
#
# COMPACT_ATOMS: atom_id res chain seq x y z
N MET A 1 -10.92 18.99 -12.26
CA MET A 1 -11.82 17.83 -12.45
C MET A 1 -11.29 17.07 -13.65
N ALA A 2 -10.48 16.02 -13.44
CA ALA A 2 -9.89 15.25 -14.53
C ALA A 2 -10.92 14.23 -15.03
N LEU A 3 -11.39 14.41 -16.27
CA LEU A 3 -12.25 13.44 -16.95
C LEU A 3 -11.40 12.20 -17.30
N LEU A 4 -11.82 11.04 -16.81
CA LEU A 4 -11.32 9.76 -17.32
C LEU A 4 -12.01 9.50 -18.65
N ALA A 5 -11.26 9.51 -19.76
CA ALA A 5 -11.77 9.08 -21.05
C ALA A 5 -11.50 7.58 -21.20
N ILE A 6 -12.57 6.80 -21.33
CA ILE A 6 -12.51 5.35 -21.61
C ILE A 6 -12.95 5.15 -23.05
N ALA A 7 -12.08 4.59 -23.87
CA ALA A 7 -12.43 4.13 -25.21
C ALA A 7 -12.57 2.61 -25.20
N LEU A 8 -13.76 2.12 -25.53
CA LEU A 8 -14.07 0.71 -25.71
C LEU A 8 -14.11 0.38 -27.20
N VAL A 9 -13.30 -0.58 -27.63
CA VAL A 9 -13.30 -1.11 -28.99
C VAL A 9 -13.65 -2.59 -28.91
N VAL A 10 -14.74 -2.98 -29.58
CA VAL A 10 -15.16 -4.38 -29.72
C VAL A 10 -15.01 -4.75 -31.18
N LEU A 11 -14.19 -5.77 -31.46
CA LEU A 11 -14.02 -6.35 -32.78
C LEU A 11 -14.50 -7.80 -32.74
N SER A 12 -15.22 -8.21 -33.78
CA SER A 12 -15.62 -9.61 -33.97
C SER A 12 -15.12 -10.12 -35.32
N SER A 13 -14.58 -11.33 -35.34
CA SER A 13 -14.21 -12.04 -36.56
C SER A 13 -14.72 -13.48 -36.51
N THR A 14 -14.90 -14.09 -37.67
CA THR A 14 -15.22 -15.51 -37.79
C THR A 14 -13.97 -16.25 -38.26
N THR A 15 -13.58 -17.32 -37.56
CA THR A 15 -12.44 -18.17 -37.93
C THR A 15 -12.77 -19.04 -39.14
N GLU A 16 -11.75 -19.66 -39.75
CA GLU A 16 -11.96 -20.61 -40.86
C GLU A 16 -12.81 -21.83 -40.44
N ASP A 17 -12.81 -22.16 -39.16
CA ASP A 17 -13.60 -23.23 -38.54
C ASP A 17 -15.02 -22.80 -38.15
N GLY A 18 -15.39 -21.53 -38.38
CA GLY A 18 -16.73 -21.00 -38.09
C GLY A 18 -16.94 -20.50 -36.66
N GLU A 19 -15.89 -20.43 -35.84
CA GLU A 19 -15.96 -19.87 -34.48
C GLU A 19 -15.98 -18.34 -34.51
N ILE A 20 -16.71 -17.72 -33.59
CA ILE A 20 -16.74 -16.26 -33.45
C ILE A 20 -15.69 -15.84 -32.41
N GLU A 21 -14.65 -15.15 -32.84
CA GLU A 21 -13.66 -14.53 -31.97
C GLU A 21 -14.07 -13.09 -31.67
N VAL A 22 -14.19 -12.74 -30.38
CA VAL A 22 -14.48 -11.37 -29.94
C VAL A 22 -13.26 -10.81 -29.22
N ARG A 23 -12.72 -9.69 -29.71
CA ARG A 23 -11.64 -8.94 -29.07
C ARG A 23 -12.19 -7.66 -28.47
N ILE A 24 -12.00 -7.51 -27.17
CA ILE A 24 -12.34 -6.29 -26.43
C ILE A 24 -11.03 -5.58 -26.11
N SER A 25 -10.87 -4.37 -26.63
CA SER A 25 -9.74 -3.49 -26.31
C SER A 25 -10.26 -2.27 -25.57
N ILE A 26 -9.70 -2.03 -24.39
CA ILE A 26 -10.08 -0.91 -23.53
C ILE A 26 -8.86 -0.02 -23.40
N LYS A 27 -9.00 1.22 -23.85
CA LYS A 27 -7.94 2.22 -23.75
C LYS A 27 -8.35 3.29 -22.76
N PHE A 28 -7.46 3.52 -21.79
CA PHE A 28 -7.58 4.59 -20.82
C PHE A 28 -6.70 5.75 -21.28
N ASP A 29 -7.30 6.89 -21.60
CA ASP A 29 -6.56 8.13 -21.84
C ASP A 29 -6.64 8.97 -20.54
N HIS A 30 -5.49 9.15 -19.89
CA HIS A 30 -5.36 10.09 -18.78
C HIS A 30 -4.95 11.47 -19.34
N GLY A 31 -5.92 12.37 -19.46
CA GLY A 31 -5.66 13.78 -19.73
C GLY A 31 -5.21 14.48 -18.44
N GLY A 32 -3.92 14.44 -18.15
CA GLY A 32 -3.29 15.19 -17.06
C GLY A 32 -1.81 14.91 -16.96
N SER A 33 -0.97 15.73 -17.61
CA SER A 33 0.45 15.81 -17.27
C SER A 33 0.61 16.76 -16.10
N ASP A 34 1.13 16.28 -14.98
CA ASP A 34 1.86 17.17 -14.08
C ASP A 34 3.25 17.42 -14.63
N SER A 35 3.80 18.59 -14.28
CA SER A 35 5.08 19.14 -14.76
C SER A 35 6.33 18.30 -14.40
N ALA A 36 6.15 17.11 -13.83
CA ALA A 36 7.22 16.18 -13.45
C ALA A 36 7.26 14.88 -14.28
N GLY A 37 6.27 14.62 -15.15
CA GLY A 37 6.34 13.52 -16.13
C GLY A 37 6.29 12.10 -15.57
N GLU A 38 5.74 11.89 -14.37
CA GLU A 38 5.57 10.56 -13.79
C GLU A 38 4.17 9.99 -14.09
N LEU A 39 4.11 8.72 -14.50
CA LEU A 39 2.89 8.01 -14.89
C LEU A 39 2.04 7.71 -13.64
N GLU A 40 0.99 8.51 -13.47
CA GLU A 40 0.07 8.59 -12.32
C GLU A 40 -0.94 7.43 -12.15
N ALA A 41 -0.63 6.21 -12.60
CA ALA A 41 -1.51 5.07 -12.32
C ALA A 41 -0.72 3.77 -12.20
N GLY A 42 -0.93 3.09 -11.07
CA GLY A 42 -0.56 1.68 -10.92
C GLY A 42 -1.21 0.79 -11.98
N PRO A 43 -0.77 -0.47 -12.10
CA PRO A 43 -1.43 -1.41 -13.00
C PRO A 43 -2.90 -1.53 -12.60
N PHE A 44 -3.80 -1.30 -13.56
CA PHE A 44 -5.22 -1.56 -13.41
C PHE A 44 -5.44 -3.06 -13.25
N GLU A 45 -6.26 -3.46 -12.30
CA GLU A 45 -6.73 -4.84 -12.22
C GLU A 45 -7.90 -5.00 -13.19
N VAL A 46 -7.85 -6.05 -14.01
CA VAL A 46 -8.90 -6.41 -14.96
C VAL A 46 -9.39 -7.80 -14.61
N ASP A 47 -10.61 -7.87 -14.14
CA ASP A 47 -11.33 -9.11 -13.90
C ASP A 47 -12.30 -9.35 -15.06
N VAL A 48 -12.32 -10.58 -15.61
CA VAL A 48 -13.16 -10.94 -16.75
C VAL A 48 -14.02 -12.13 -16.37
N GLU A 49 -15.31 -11.87 -16.17
CA GLU A 49 -16.32 -12.90 -15.96
C GLU A 49 -17.03 -13.20 -17.29
N HIS A 50 -17.40 -14.47 -17.48
CA HIS A 50 -18.18 -14.89 -18.64
C HIS A 50 -19.32 -15.80 -18.24
N ASP A 51 -20.49 -15.55 -18.82
CA ASP A 51 -21.69 -16.37 -18.64
C ASP A 51 -22.33 -16.64 -20.01
N SER A 52 -22.79 -17.86 -20.24
CA SER A 52 -23.46 -18.24 -21.49
C SER A 52 -24.90 -18.65 -21.22
N THR A 53 -25.82 -18.03 -21.95
CA THR A 53 -27.26 -18.31 -21.86
C THR A 53 -27.81 -18.64 -23.24
N VAL A 54 -28.54 -19.74 -23.35
CA VAL A 54 -29.24 -20.13 -24.58
C VAL A 54 -30.73 -19.80 -24.44
N CYS A 55 -31.27 -18.96 -25.33
CA CYS A 55 -32.69 -18.62 -25.38
C CYS A 55 -33.21 -18.77 -26.82
N ASP A 56 -34.32 -19.50 -27.00
CA ASP A 56 -34.95 -19.73 -28.31
C ASP A 56 -33.99 -20.20 -29.41
N GLY A 57 -33.05 -21.08 -29.06
CA GLY A 57 -32.05 -21.61 -29.99
C GLY A 57 -30.94 -20.63 -30.38
N ARG A 58 -30.86 -19.46 -29.72
CA ARG A 58 -29.74 -18.52 -29.84
C ARG A 58 -28.87 -18.61 -28.59
N GLU A 59 -27.59 -18.86 -28.79
CA GLU A 59 -26.58 -18.77 -27.74
C GLU A 59 -26.14 -17.32 -27.58
N THR A 60 -26.16 -16.83 -26.35
CA THR A 60 -25.69 -15.49 -25.98
C THR A 60 -24.59 -15.63 -24.94
N VAL A 61 -23.47 -14.98 -25.16
CA VAL A 61 -22.34 -14.96 -24.22
C VAL A 61 -22.23 -13.56 -23.64
N LYS A 62 -22.37 -13.44 -22.32
CA LYS A 62 -22.19 -12.21 -21.56
C LYS A 62 -20.78 -12.20 -20.98
N MET A 63 -19.94 -11.31 -21.49
CA MET A 63 -18.63 -11.01 -20.93
C MET A 63 -18.74 -9.75 -20.07
N ILE A 64 -18.35 -9.81 -18.80
CA ILE A 64 -18.23 -8.66 -17.91
C ILE A 64 -16.75 -8.45 -17.61
N ALA A 65 -16.21 -7.32 -18.06
CA ALA A 65 -14.87 -6.89 -17.69
C ALA A 65 -14.97 -5.82 -16.60
N SER A 66 -14.58 -6.15 -15.38
CA SER A 66 -14.50 -5.23 -14.25
C SER A 66 -13.08 -4.67 -14.16
N ILE A 67 -12.95 -3.34 -14.21
CA ILE A 67 -11.64 -2.68 -14.17
C ILE A 67 -11.57 -1.81 -12.94
N THR A 68 -10.71 -2.21 -12.02
CA THR A 68 -10.49 -1.49 -10.77
C THR A 68 -9.31 -0.56 -10.97
N ALA A 69 -9.60 0.74 -11.08
CA ALA A 69 -8.58 1.75 -11.00
C ALA A 69 -8.04 1.80 -9.56
N PRO A 70 -6.71 1.91 -9.36
CA PRO A 70 -6.18 2.16 -8.04
C PRO A 70 -6.81 3.44 -7.47
N PRO A 71 -7.15 3.50 -6.17
CA PRO A 71 -7.77 4.68 -5.58
C PRO A 71 -6.92 5.92 -5.88
N ARG A 72 -7.55 6.97 -6.43
CA ARG A 72 -6.88 8.26 -6.73
C ARG A 72 -6.41 8.90 -5.43
N ARG A 73 -5.19 8.58 -5.00
CA ARG A 73 -4.44 9.30 -3.96
C ARG A 73 -2.95 9.43 -4.30
N ALA A 74 -2.62 9.49 -5.59
CA ALA A 74 -1.24 9.70 -6.07
C ALA A 74 -0.72 11.14 -5.86
N GLY A 75 -1.60 12.13 -5.64
CA GLY A 75 -1.21 13.54 -5.51
C GLY A 75 -0.52 13.97 -4.20
N LEU A 76 -0.21 13.06 -3.27
CA LEU A 76 0.47 13.39 -2.00
C LEU A 76 1.87 12.79 -1.88
N GLY A 77 2.44 12.23 -2.96
CA GLY A 77 3.76 11.60 -2.94
C GLY A 77 3.78 10.20 -2.31
N TYR A 78 2.64 9.50 -2.36
CA TYR A 78 2.57 8.08 -1.99
C TYR A 78 3.04 7.21 -3.14
N ARG A 79 3.91 6.26 -2.84
CA ARG A 79 4.43 5.28 -3.79
C ARG A 79 3.60 4.00 -3.72
N LEU A 80 3.13 3.55 -4.88
CA LEU A 80 2.46 2.25 -5.00
C LEU A 80 3.49 1.12 -5.03
N PHE A 81 3.25 0.10 -4.21
CA PHE A 81 3.83 -1.22 -4.33
C PHE A 81 2.73 -2.19 -4.78
N PRO A 82 2.72 -2.64 -6.05
CA PRO A 82 1.65 -3.46 -6.61
C PRO A 82 1.36 -4.71 -5.76
N GLY A 83 0.09 -4.94 -5.44
CA GLY A 83 -0.37 -6.05 -4.60
C GLY A 83 -0.02 -5.92 -3.11
N VAL A 84 0.54 -4.79 -2.67
CA VAL A 84 0.96 -4.56 -1.27
C VAL A 84 0.31 -3.30 -0.68
N GLY A 85 0.27 -2.19 -1.41
CA GLY A 85 -0.37 -0.96 -0.94
C GLY A 85 0.39 0.32 -1.31
N TYR A 86 -0.05 1.44 -0.72
CA TYR A 86 0.51 2.76 -0.95
C TYR A 86 1.22 3.26 0.30
N TYR A 87 2.49 3.61 0.15
CA TYR A 87 3.34 4.04 1.27
C TYR A 87 4.06 5.34 0.93
N LYS A 88 4.25 6.18 1.95
CA LYS A 88 4.99 7.43 1.82
C LYS A 88 5.98 7.57 2.96
N LEU A 89 7.25 7.78 2.64
CA LEU A 89 8.26 8.13 3.62
C LEU A 89 8.28 9.64 3.80
N HIS A 90 8.07 10.07 5.03
CA HIS A 90 8.28 11.45 5.44
C HIS A 90 9.68 11.61 6.01
N ALA A 91 10.55 12.30 5.27
CA ALA A 91 11.93 12.56 5.68
C ALA A 91 12.04 13.62 6.80
N GLU A 92 11.03 14.47 6.98
CA GLU A 92 10.98 15.43 8.07
C GLU A 92 10.73 14.69 9.39
N ALA A 93 11.78 14.59 10.19
CA ALA A 93 11.75 13.80 11.41
C ALA A 93 10.79 14.35 12.46
N LYS A 94 9.95 13.48 13.03
CA LYS A 94 8.95 13.82 14.05
C LYS A 94 8.99 12.81 15.19
N LYS A 95 8.38 13.17 16.33
CA LYS A 95 8.08 12.22 17.40
C LYS A 95 7.00 11.26 16.95
N TRP A 96 6.88 10.11 17.61
CA TRP A 96 5.94 9.06 17.18
C TRP A 96 4.47 9.53 17.16
N ASP A 97 4.01 10.25 18.18
CA ASP A 97 2.63 10.79 18.19
C ASP A 97 2.42 11.87 17.12
N ASP A 98 3.42 12.73 16.90
CA ASP A 98 3.37 13.77 15.86
C ASP A 98 3.36 13.15 14.46
N ALA A 99 4.12 12.08 14.24
CA ALA A 99 4.13 11.30 13.01
C ALA A 99 2.78 10.61 12.76
N ARG A 100 2.17 10.02 13.80
CA ARG A 100 0.82 9.45 13.76
C ARG A 100 -0.21 10.48 13.32
N ARG A 101 -0.16 11.68 13.92
CA ARG A 101 -1.04 12.79 13.57
C ARG A 101 -0.82 13.26 12.12
N ALA A 102 0.43 13.37 11.69
CA ALA A 102 0.77 13.77 10.32
C ALA A 102 0.18 12.80 9.27
N CYS A 103 0.29 11.48 9.48
CA CYS A 103 -0.37 10.51 8.60
C CYS A 103 -1.91 10.66 8.63
N THR A 104 -2.49 10.85 9.82
CA THR A 104 -3.94 11.03 9.97
C THR A 104 -4.45 12.27 9.21
N GLU A 105 -3.69 13.36 9.22
CA GLU A 105 -4.00 14.60 8.47
C GLU A 105 -3.95 14.39 6.93
N GLU A 106 -3.17 13.41 6.46
CA GLU A 106 -3.15 12.98 5.05
C GLU A 106 -4.27 11.98 4.70
N GLY A 107 -5.16 11.67 5.65
CA GLY A 107 -6.18 10.65 5.49
C GLY A 107 -5.59 9.23 5.42
N SER A 108 -4.42 9.04 6.04
CA SER A 108 -3.65 7.80 6.11
C SER A 108 -3.38 7.44 7.57
N HIS A 109 -2.54 6.45 7.84
CA HIS A 109 -2.07 6.12 9.18
C HIS A 109 -0.59 5.76 9.16
N LEU A 110 0.08 5.72 10.33
CA LEU A 110 1.41 5.13 10.39
C LEU A 110 1.34 3.69 9.88
N ALA A 111 2.26 3.32 9.01
CA ALA A 111 2.24 2.01 8.35
C ALA A 111 2.26 0.88 9.37
N ILE A 112 1.44 -0.16 9.16
CA ILE A 112 1.39 -1.30 10.07
C ILE A 112 1.83 -2.52 9.27
N VAL A 113 3.05 -2.98 9.51
CA VAL A 113 3.58 -4.12 8.78
C VAL A 113 2.79 -5.38 9.15
N ASN A 114 2.07 -5.93 8.17
CA ASN A 114 1.20 -7.10 8.32
C ASN A 114 1.68 -8.31 7.51
N SER A 115 2.76 -8.16 6.73
CA SER A 115 3.34 -9.24 5.91
C SER A 115 4.84 -9.03 5.62
N GLU A 116 5.52 -10.10 5.16
CA GLU A 116 6.90 -9.99 4.69
C GLU A 116 7.00 -9.18 3.38
N GLU A 117 5.96 -9.19 2.56
CA GLU A 117 5.86 -8.41 1.33
C GLU A 117 5.84 -6.91 1.64
N GLU A 118 5.08 -6.52 2.66
CA GLU A 118 5.03 -5.15 3.16
C GLU A 118 6.35 -4.72 3.81
N SER A 119 6.94 -5.57 4.65
CA SER A 119 8.28 -5.33 5.21
C SER A 119 9.31 -5.03 4.10
N LYS A 120 9.29 -5.79 3.00
CA LYS A 120 10.16 -5.56 1.84
C LYS A 120 9.83 -4.27 1.09
N ALA A 121 8.56 -3.88 0.99
CA ALA A 121 8.16 -2.62 0.39
C ALA A 121 8.71 -1.43 1.19
N LEU A 122 8.54 -1.47 2.52
CA LEU A 122 9.00 -0.44 3.44
C LEU A 122 10.54 -0.36 3.48
N GLN A 123 11.21 -1.52 3.42
CA GLN A 123 12.66 -1.60 3.26
C GLN A 123 13.13 -0.86 2.01
N LYS A 124 12.55 -1.16 0.84
CA LYS A 124 12.91 -0.50 -0.43
C LYS A 124 12.70 1.01 -0.37
N LEU A 125 11.63 1.45 0.31
CA LEU A 125 11.34 2.86 0.52
C LEU A 125 12.44 3.53 1.36
N LEU A 126 12.82 2.92 2.48
CA LEU A 126 13.90 3.40 3.33
C LEU A 126 15.27 3.43 2.63
N GLU A 127 15.59 2.40 1.84
CA GLU A 127 16.86 2.31 1.12
C GLU A 127 16.98 3.38 0.03
N SER A 128 15.87 3.71 -0.63
CA SER A 128 15.86 4.67 -1.74
C SER A 128 15.76 6.13 -1.28
N GLU A 129 15.06 6.40 -0.18
CA GLU A 129 14.66 7.77 0.17
C GLU A 129 15.18 8.24 1.55
N SER A 130 15.55 7.32 2.45
CA SER A 130 15.99 7.69 3.79
C SER A 130 17.52 7.74 3.96
N LYS A 131 18.00 8.80 4.62
CA LYS A 131 19.38 8.90 5.11
C LYS A 131 19.60 8.20 6.46
N THR A 132 18.53 7.89 7.20
CA THR A 132 18.58 7.18 8.49
C THR A 132 18.40 5.69 8.29
N SER A 133 18.75 4.87 9.29
CA SER A 133 18.51 3.42 9.25
C SER A 133 17.14 3.00 9.75
N PHE A 134 16.39 3.92 10.34
CA PHE A 134 15.10 3.65 10.99
C PHE A 134 14.04 4.66 10.54
N ALA A 135 12.80 4.21 10.46
CA ALA A 135 11.63 5.08 10.42
C ALA A 135 10.52 4.56 11.34
N LEU A 136 9.73 5.49 11.89
CA LEU A 136 8.61 5.20 12.78
C LEU A 136 7.46 4.55 12.01
N ILE A 137 6.81 3.56 12.63
CA ILE A 137 5.67 2.80 12.12
C ILE A 137 4.64 2.54 13.22
N GLY A 138 3.46 2.04 12.84
CA GLY A 138 2.21 2.08 13.60
C GLY A 138 2.04 0.98 14.65
N PHE A 139 3.01 0.78 15.53
CA PHE A 139 2.84 -0.06 16.72
C PHE A 139 3.50 0.56 17.96
N HIS A 140 3.09 0.14 19.15
CA HIS A 140 3.61 0.63 20.43
C HIS A 140 3.23 -0.32 21.57
N ASP A 141 3.83 -0.17 22.75
CA ASP A 141 3.47 -0.87 23.99
C ASP A 141 3.23 0.07 25.18
N LEU A 142 2.97 1.36 24.90
CA LEU A 142 2.58 2.43 25.84
C LEU A 142 1.57 2.08 26.95
N PHE A 143 0.79 1.00 26.81
CA PHE A 143 -0.19 0.57 27.81
C PHE A 143 0.38 -0.46 28.80
N THR A 144 1.28 -1.33 28.33
CA THR A 144 1.84 -2.44 29.10
C THR A 144 3.15 -2.86 28.45
N GLU A 145 4.25 -2.57 29.13
CA GLU A 145 5.61 -2.94 28.73
C GLU A 145 5.70 -4.39 28.22
N GLY A 146 6.30 -4.57 27.04
CA GLY A 146 6.47 -5.85 26.36
C GLY A 146 5.21 -6.40 25.69
N SER A 147 4.09 -5.68 25.76
CA SER A 147 2.81 -6.04 25.12
C SER A 147 2.47 -5.09 23.98
N PHE A 148 3.18 -5.27 22.86
CA PHE A 148 2.99 -4.43 21.68
C PHE A 148 1.62 -4.64 21.01
N VAL A 149 0.99 -3.50 20.70
CA VAL A 149 -0.24 -3.39 19.93
C VAL A 149 -0.03 -2.47 18.73
N THR A 150 -0.79 -2.69 17.67
CA THR A 150 -0.86 -1.74 16.55
C THR A 150 -1.62 -0.49 16.97
N ILE A 151 -1.52 0.59 16.18
CA ILE A 151 -2.33 1.81 16.39
C ILE A 151 -3.84 1.60 16.29
N PHE A 152 -4.29 0.41 15.85
CA PHE A 152 -5.69 -0.02 15.84
C PHE A 152 -6.06 -0.94 17.00
N GLY A 153 -5.13 -1.19 17.93
CA GLY A 153 -5.35 -1.97 19.14
C GLY A 153 -5.25 -3.49 18.96
N GLN A 154 -4.86 -3.97 17.77
CA GLN A 154 -4.61 -5.40 17.54
C GLN A 154 -3.26 -5.79 18.17
N PRO A 155 -3.13 -6.95 18.84
CA PRO A 155 -1.83 -7.44 19.27
C PRO A 155 -0.86 -7.58 18.09
N LEU A 156 0.37 -7.05 18.22
CA LEU A 156 1.34 -7.05 17.12
C LEU A 156 1.71 -8.47 16.66
N LYS A 157 1.74 -9.44 17.58
CA LYS A 157 1.97 -10.86 17.25
C LYS A 157 0.89 -11.45 16.34
N GLU A 158 -0.28 -10.84 16.32
CA GLU A 158 -1.45 -11.28 15.55
C GLU A 158 -1.63 -10.45 14.27
N SER A 159 -0.81 -9.42 14.02
CA SER A 159 -0.93 -8.55 12.84
C SER A 159 -0.44 -9.20 11.53
N GLY A 160 0.26 -10.34 11.63
CA GLY A 160 0.80 -11.06 10.48
C GLY A 160 2.31 -10.88 10.27
N PHE A 161 2.96 -9.98 11.02
CA PHE A 161 4.41 -9.80 10.98
C PHE A 161 5.00 -9.52 12.37
N TYR A 162 6.01 -10.30 12.76
CA TYR A 162 6.62 -10.21 14.10
C TYR A 162 8.15 -10.42 14.07
N ARG A 163 8.80 -10.06 12.96
CA ARG A 163 10.26 -10.22 12.81
C ARG A 163 10.99 -8.98 13.29
N TRP A 164 11.72 -9.13 14.39
CA TRP A 164 12.56 -8.08 14.95
C TRP A 164 13.86 -7.86 14.16
N SER A 165 14.42 -6.65 14.23
CA SER A 165 15.61 -6.22 13.48
C SER A 165 16.88 -6.97 13.88
N SER A 166 16.93 -7.43 15.13
CA SER A 166 18.00 -8.25 15.68
C SER A 166 17.47 -9.16 16.80
N ALA A 167 18.24 -10.17 17.19
CA ALA A 167 17.89 -11.05 18.31
C ALA A 167 17.90 -10.36 19.68
N LYS A 168 18.32 -9.09 19.75
CA LYS A 168 18.31 -8.30 20.98
C LYS A 168 17.06 -7.44 21.11
N GLU A 169 16.27 -7.30 20.05
CA GLU A 169 15.05 -6.49 20.06
C GLU A 169 13.81 -7.34 20.40
N PRO A 170 12.79 -6.75 21.05
CA PRO A 170 12.78 -5.39 21.60
C PRO A 170 13.63 -5.32 22.88
N ASN A 171 14.39 -4.23 23.07
CA ASN A 171 15.42 -4.13 24.10
C ASN A 171 15.11 -3.12 25.22
N ASN A 172 14.06 -2.30 25.03
CA ASN A 172 13.65 -1.21 25.90
C ASN A 172 14.82 -0.33 26.39
N LEU A 173 15.66 0.17 25.46
CA LEU A 173 16.85 0.93 25.81
C LEU A 173 16.53 2.32 26.41
N GLY A 174 17.05 2.57 27.60
CA GLY A 174 17.06 3.92 28.19
C GLY A 174 16.69 3.91 29.66
N GLN A 175 16.33 5.09 30.17
CA GLN A 175 15.66 5.21 31.47
C GLN A 175 14.15 5.19 31.23
N GLU A 176 13.42 4.64 32.19
CA GLU A 176 11.95 4.61 32.21
C GLU A 176 11.32 5.94 31.70
N PRO A 177 10.35 5.87 30.77
CA PRO A 177 9.66 4.66 30.32
C PRO A 177 10.41 3.86 29.24
N GLY A 178 11.59 4.32 28.79
CA GLY A 178 12.41 3.61 27.81
C GLY A 178 11.92 3.76 26.36
N GLU A 179 11.74 2.66 25.63
CA GLU A 179 11.40 2.60 24.20
C GLU A 179 10.04 1.96 23.96
N ASP A 180 8.97 2.77 23.98
CA ASP A 180 7.61 2.23 23.83
C ASP A 180 7.03 2.26 22.41
N CYS A 181 7.75 2.84 21.43
CA CYS A 181 7.19 3.21 20.13
C CYS A 181 7.85 2.47 18.96
N GLY A 182 7.03 2.00 18.02
CA GLY A 182 7.48 1.15 16.94
C GLY A 182 8.23 1.86 15.81
N SER A 183 9.27 1.21 15.31
CA SER A 183 10.01 1.60 14.11
C SER A 183 10.40 0.38 13.29
N ILE A 184 10.75 0.61 12.02
CA ILE A 184 11.30 -0.40 11.11
C ILE A 184 12.73 -0.02 10.71
N HIS A 185 13.62 -1.00 10.74
CA HIS A 185 15.00 -0.85 10.33
C HIS A 185 15.18 -1.11 8.82
N LYS A 186 16.28 -0.62 8.23
CA LYS A 186 16.65 -0.86 6.82
C LYS A 186 16.82 -2.34 6.43
N ASN A 187 16.83 -3.28 7.37
CA ASN A 187 16.78 -4.72 7.08
C ASN A 187 15.34 -5.29 7.09
N GLY A 188 14.33 -4.42 7.14
CA GLY A 188 12.91 -4.75 7.20
C GLY A 188 12.43 -5.27 8.56
N GLY A 189 13.27 -5.36 9.59
CA GLY A 189 12.86 -5.84 10.91
C GLY A 189 12.33 -4.73 11.82
N LEU A 190 11.47 -5.11 12.76
CA LEU A 190 10.88 -4.22 13.76
C LEU A 190 11.90 -3.82 14.84
N ASN A 191 11.71 -2.65 15.44
CA ASN A 191 12.50 -2.14 16.55
C ASN A 191 11.59 -1.26 17.42
N ASP A 192 11.61 -1.46 18.73
CA ASP A 192 11.09 -0.51 19.70
C ASP A 192 12.03 0.70 19.78
N PHE A 193 11.50 1.90 19.88
CA PHE A 193 12.28 3.14 19.83
C PHE A 193 11.70 4.15 20.81
N ASN A 194 12.56 5.01 21.34
CA ASN A 194 12.11 6.11 22.19
C ASN A 194 11.08 6.99 21.46
N CYS A 195 9.86 7.08 22.00
CA CYS A 195 8.74 7.84 21.41
C CYS A 195 9.01 9.33 21.18
N ASN A 196 9.96 9.91 21.94
CA ASN A 196 10.34 11.32 21.83
C ASN A 196 11.51 11.57 20.87
N ALA A 197 12.12 10.52 20.34
CA ALA A 197 13.12 10.63 19.29
C ALA A 197 12.48 11.22 18.03
N HIS A 198 13.24 12.05 17.33
CA HIS A 198 12.81 12.57 16.03
C HIS A 198 13.37 11.66 14.95
N LEU A 199 12.49 10.92 14.30
CA LEU A 199 12.84 10.03 13.20
C LEU A 199 11.92 10.30 12.00
N PRO A 200 12.38 10.00 10.77
CA PRO A 200 11.45 9.92 9.65
C PRO A 200 10.41 8.84 9.94
N PHE A 201 9.29 8.88 9.22
CA PHE A 201 8.16 7.99 9.48
C PHE A 201 7.50 7.58 8.17
N ILE A 202 6.84 6.43 8.18
CA ILE A 202 6.17 5.90 6.99
C ILE A 202 4.68 5.89 7.23
N CYS A 203 3.94 6.53 6.32
CA CYS A 203 2.49 6.47 6.27
C CYS A 203 2.02 5.42 5.27
N GLU A 204 0.90 4.79 5.55
CA GLU A 204 0.19 3.83 4.72
C GLU A 204 -1.24 4.35 4.47
N LEU A 205 -1.68 4.33 3.21
CA LEU A 205 -3.08 4.60 2.89
C LEU A 205 -3.96 3.40 3.23
N PRO A 206 -5.17 3.62 3.76
CA PRO A 206 -6.13 2.55 3.96
C PRO A 206 -6.40 1.83 2.64
N GLN A 207 -6.31 0.50 2.68
CA GLN A 207 -6.60 -0.39 1.56
C GLN A 207 -8.11 -0.56 1.38
#